data_AF-A0A2D4TD56-F1
#
_entry.id   AF-A0A2D4TD56-F1
#
_cell.length_a   1.000
_cell.length_b   1.000
_cell.length_c   1.000
_cell.angle_alpha   90.00
_cell.angle_beta   90.00
_cell.angle_gamma   90.00
#
_symmetry.space_group_name_H-M   'P 1'
#
loop_
_entity.id
_entity.type
_entity.pdbx_description
1 polymer ?
#
loop_
_entity_poly.entity_id
_entity_poly.type
_entity_poly.pdbx_seq_one_letter_code
_entity_poly.pdbx_strand_id
1 'polypeptide(L)'
;MLAVLGAVAHEFAGGPMVLPPLQESDLQRDVIALHHFSWHVGSVAVLTMGGMFAFASKKHGSLELAVAATAMSAGFSLLAFGLSLIAYGELWGTPAPYVWSVITVVGAVGVWCHFKARSVI
;
A
#
# COMPACT_ATOMS: atom_id res chain seq x y z
N MET A 1 2.93 -10.68 -4.59
CA MET A 1 4.41 -10.56 -4.48
C MET A 1 4.87 -9.12 -4.40
N LEU A 2 4.48 -8.23 -5.33
CA LEU A 2 4.90 -6.82 -5.26
C LEU A 2 4.46 -6.11 -3.97
N ALA A 3 3.23 -6.33 -3.49
CA ALA A 3 2.78 -5.79 -2.20
C ALA A 3 3.62 -6.28 -1.01
N VAL A 4 4.11 -7.52 -1.03
CA VAL A 4 4.99 -8.04 0.05
C VAL A 4 6.35 -7.33 0.00
N LEU A 5 6.91 -7.11 -1.19
CA LEU A 5 8.12 -6.30 -1.34
C LEU A 5 7.88 -4.85 -0.88
N GLY A 6 6.69 -4.30 -1.16
CA GLY A 6 6.26 -3.01 -0.65
C GLY A 6 6.20 -2.96 0.88
N ALA A 7 5.72 -4.03 1.55
CA ALA A 7 5.72 -4.13 3.01
C ALA A 7 7.14 -4.16 3.58
N VAL A 8 8.06 -4.90 2.93
CA VAL A 8 9.48 -4.92 3.31
C VAL A 8 10.10 -3.53 3.15
N ALA A 9 9.88 -2.88 2.01
CA ALA A 9 10.39 -1.52 1.79
C ALA A 9 9.79 -0.51 2.78
N HIS A 10 8.49 -0.61 3.07
CA HIS A 10 7.81 0.22 4.06
C HIS A 10 8.47 0.08 5.42
N GLU A 11 8.67 -1.14 5.94
CA GLU A 11 9.22 -1.33 7.28
C GLU A 11 10.72 -0.99 7.36
N PHE A 12 11.54 -1.50 6.43
CA PHE A 12 13.00 -1.45 6.55
C PHE A 12 13.64 -0.22 5.90
N ALA A 13 13.04 0.33 4.84
CA ALA A 13 13.54 1.56 4.22
C ALA A 13 12.76 2.78 4.71
N GLY A 14 11.44 2.67 4.83
CA GLY A 14 10.60 3.76 5.33
C GLY A 14 10.74 3.99 6.84
N GLY A 15 10.88 2.92 7.63
CA GLY A 15 10.92 3.00 9.09
C GLY A 15 12.01 3.95 9.60
N PRO A 16 13.28 3.80 9.16
CA PRO A 16 14.36 4.72 9.53
C PRO A 16 14.15 6.18 9.09
N MET A 17 13.34 6.43 8.06
CA MET A 17 13.05 7.79 7.58
C MET A 17 11.95 8.47 8.40
N VAL A 18 11.14 7.72 9.13
CA VAL A 18 9.93 8.25 9.79
C VAL A 18 9.98 8.09 11.31
N LEU A 19 10.36 6.91 11.82
CA LEU A 19 10.25 6.61 13.24
C LEU A 19 11.26 7.38 14.11
N PRO A 20 12.57 7.46 13.78
CA PRO A 20 13.50 8.27 14.57
C PRO A 20 13.12 9.76 14.57
N PRO A 21 12.86 10.43 13.41
CA PRO A 21 12.43 11.82 13.42
C PRO A 21 11.13 12.06 14.20
N LEU A 22 10.18 11.12 14.15
CA LEU A 22 8.95 11.19 14.94
C LEU A 22 9.23 11.11 16.45
N GLN A 23 10.12 10.21 16.88
CA GLN A 23 10.49 10.05 18.30
C GLN A 23 11.30 11.23 18.84
N GLU A 24 12.07 11.90 17.98
CA GLU A 24 12.89 13.06 18.31
C GLU A 24 12.14 14.40 18.20
N SER A 25 10.90 14.37 17.69
CA SER A 25 10.05 15.57 17.59
C SER A 25 9.61 16.12 18.95
N ASP A 26 9.13 17.36 18.95
CA ASP A 26 8.55 18.06 20.10
C ASP A 26 7.05 17.76 20.30
N LEU A 27 6.50 16.78 19.57
CA LEU A 27 5.10 16.37 19.68
C LEU A 27 4.77 15.74 21.04
N GLN A 28 3.50 15.84 21.42
CA GLN A 28 2.99 15.17 22.63
C GLN A 28 3.12 13.64 22.49
N ARG A 29 3.36 12.95 23.63
CA ARG A 29 3.66 11.51 23.64
C ARG A 29 2.53 10.65 23.06
N ASP A 30 1.29 11.05 23.26
CA ASP A 30 0.10 10.41 22.70
C ASP A 30 0.01 10.56 21.17
N VAL A 31 0.37 11.73 20.64
CA VAL A 31 0.48 11.96 19.19
C VAL A 31 1.57 11.09 18.58
N ILE A 32 2.74 11.00 19.22
CA ILE A 32 3.84 10.11 18.79
C ILE A 32 3.37 8.65 18.79
N ALA A 33 2.74 8.21 19.89
CA ALA A 33 2.24 6.84 20.00
C ALA A 33 1.21 6.51 18.91
N LEU A 34 0.30 7.44 18.60
CA LEU A 34 -0.69 7.27 17.55
C LEU A 34 -0.04 7.17 16.16
N HIS A 35 0.95 8.00 15.84
CA HIS A 35 1.65 7.92 14.55
C HIS A 35 2.46 6.62 14.43
N HIS A 36 3.11 6.18 15.51
CA HIS A 36 3.83 4.91 15.54
C HIS A 36 2.88 3.71 15.39
N PHE A 37 1.68 3.77 15.98
CA PHE A 37 0.66 2.76 15.75
C PHE A 37 0.18 2.75 14.30
N SER A 38 -0.18 3.93 13.76
CA SER A 38 -0.63 4.09 12.37
C SER A 38 0.42 3.59 11.36
N TRP A 39 1.71 3.77 11.65
CA TRP A 39 2.80 3.24 10.85
C TRP A 39 2.71 1.73 10.67
N HIS A 40 2.55 0.99 11.77
CA HIS A 40 2.45 -0.47 11.75
C HIS A 40 1.10 -0.98 11.24
N VAL A 41 0.02 -0.22 11.42
CA VAL A 41 -1.25 -0.51 10.73
C VAL A 41 -1.03 -0.53 9.21
N GLY A 42 -0.22 0.39 8.69
CA GLY A 42 0.25 0.37 7.30
C GLY A 42 0.94 -0.95 6.95
N SER A 43 1.92 -1.40 7.75
CA SER A 43 2.62 -2.67 7.54
C SER A 43 1.66 -3.87 7.49
N VAL A 44 0.73 -3.97 8.44
CA VAL A 44 -0.27 -5.04 8.50
C VAL A 44 -1.19 -5.00 7.27
N ALA A 45 -1.66 -3.82 6.87
CA ALA A 45 -2.52 -3.67 5.71
C ALA A 45 -1.82 -4.12 4.42
N VAL A 46 -0.54 -3.74 4.23
CA VAL A 46 0.22 -4.11 3.02
C VAL A 46 0.54 -5.61 2.99
N LEU A 47 0.88 -6.22 4.13
CA LEU A 47 1.03 -7.67 4.23
C LEU A 47 -0.28 -8.40 3.93
N THR A 48 -1.41 -7.89 4.42
CA THR A 48 -2.74 -8.44 4.15
C THR A 48 -3.07 -8.38 2.66
N MET A 49 -2.86 -7.23 2.00
CA MET A 49 -3.01 -7.12 0.54
C MET A 49 -2.12 -8.12 -0.20
N GLY A 50 -0.87 -8.29 0.25
CA GLY A 50 0.06 -9.29 -0.29
C GLY A 50 -0.49 -10.71 -0.18
N GLY A 51 -1.05 -11.07 0.97
CA GLY A 51 -1.72 -12.34 1.21
C GLY A 51 -2.95 -12.55 0.33
N MET A 52 -3.79 -11.52 0.18
CA MET A 52 -4.97 -11.55 -0.69
C MET A 52 -4.60 -11.78 -2.15
N PHE A 53 -3.61 -11.05 -2.69
CA PHE A 53 -3.11 -11.29 -4.05
C PHE A 53 -2.49 -12.69 -4.21
N ALA A 54 -1.70 -13.14 -3.24
CA ALA A 54 -1.09 -14.46 -3.29
C ALA A 54 -2.13 -15.59 -3.26
N PHE A 55 -3.15 -15.46 -2.42
CA PHE A 55 -4.24 -16.42 -2.34
C PHE A 55 -5.08 -16.42 -3.62
N ALA A 56 -5.44 -15.24 -4.12
CA ALA A 56 -6.18 -15.06 -5.37
C ALA A 56 -5.48 -15.69 -6.58
N SER A 57 -4.14 -15.65 -6.60
CA SER A 57 -3.35 -16.28 -7.66
C SER A 57 -3.34 -17.81 -7.65
N LYS A 58 -3.66 -18.44 -6.51
CA LYS A 58 -3.56 -19.90 -6.32
C LYS A 58 -4.91 -20.61 -6.36
N LYS A 59 -6.00 -19.93 -5.99
CA LYS A 59 -7.32 -20.56 -5.85
C LYS A 59 -8.30 -19.99 -6.87
N HIS A 60 -8.78 -20.84 -7.78
CA HIS A 60 -9.86 -20.48 -8.70
C HIS A 60 -11.11 -20.01 -7.92
N GLY A 61 -11.72 -18.91 -8.37
CA GLY A 61 -12.92 -18.34 -7.74
C GLY A 61 -12.65 -17.46 -6.52
N SER A 62 -11.48 -16.82 -6.44
CA SER A 62 -11.17 -15.83 -5.40
C SER A 62 -10.79 -14.46 -5.96
N LEU A 63 -11.44 -14.08 -7.08
CA LEU A 63 -11.23 -12.80 -7.77
C LEU A 63 -11.56 -11.62 -6.86
N GLU A 64 -12.53 -11.77 -5.98
CA GLU A 64 -13.01 -10.78 -5.03
C GLU A 64 -11.86 -10.29 -4.13
N LEU A 65 -10.95 -11.18 -3.74
CA LEU A 65 -9.77 -10.83 -2.96
C LEU A 65 -8.75 -10.02 -3.77
N ALA A 66 -8.56 -10.35 -5.05
CA ALA A 66 -7.70 -9.54 -5.93
C ALA A 66 -8.31 -8.15 -6.17
N VAL A 67 -9.62 -8.06 -6.35
CA VAL A 67 -10.35 -6.79 -6.50
C VAL A 67 -10.22 -5.94 -5.24
N ALA A 68 -10.48 -6.53 -4.06
CA ALA A 68 -10.37 -5.82 -2.79
C ALA A 68 -8.94 -5.34 -2.52
N ALA A 69 -7.92 -6.18 -2.74
CA ALA A 69 -6.52 -5.77 -2.60
C ALA A 69 -6.13 -4.66 -3.59
N THR A 70 -6.64 -4.71 -4.83
CA THR A 70 -6.43 -3.66 -5.83
C THR A 70 -7.08 -2.34 -5.40
N ALA A 71 -8.31 -2.38 -4.89
CA ALA A 71 -9.02 -1.20 -4.41
C ALA A 71 -8.33 -0.58 -3.19
N MET A 72 -7.85 -1.39 -2.25
CA MET A 72 -7.06 -0.92 -1.11
C MET A 72 -5.76 -0.23 -1.58
N SER A 73 -5.03 -0.84 -2.52
CA SER A 73 -3.82 -0.21 -3.08
C SER A 73 -4.12 1.10 -3.81
N ALA A 74 -5.25 1.19 -4.50
CA ALA A 74 -5.70 2.43 -5.14
C ALA A 74 -5.97 3.51 -4.09
N GLY A 75 -6.64 3.16 -2.99
CA GLY A 75 -6.85 4.06 -1.86
C GLY A 75 -5.53 4.60 -1.27
N PHE A 76 -4.54 3.74 -1.07
CA PHE A 76 -3.21 4.16 -0.59
C PHE A 76 -2.48 5.04 -1.60
N SER A 77 -2.60 4.72 -2.89
CA SER A 77 -2.04 5.53 -3.96
C SER A 77 -2.66 6.94 -3.97
N LEU A 78 -3.99 7.03 -3.92
CA LEU A 78 -4.70 8.31 -3.89
C LEU A 78 -4.37 9.12 -2.64
N LEU A 79 -4.29 8.47 -1.48
CA LEU A 79 -3.89 9.13 -0.23
C LEU A 79 -2.46 9.67 -0.33
N ALA A 80 -1.51 8.87 -0.83
CA ALA A 80 -0.12 9.28 -0.97
C ALA A 80 0.05 10.46 -1.94
N PHE A 81 -0.63 10.44 -3.10
CA PHE A 81 -0.65 11.57 -4.02
C PHE A 81 -1.34 12.80 -3.41
N GLY A 82 -2.47 12.62 -2.74
CA GLY A 82 -3.20 13.71 -2.09
C GLY A 82 -2.31 14.44 -1.08
N LEU A 83 -1.63 13.69 -0.22
CA LEU A 83 -0.67 14.28 0.73
C LEU A 83 0.47 14.98 0.00
N SER A 84 1.11 14.30 -0.95
CA SER A 84 2.31 14.83 -1.62
C SER A 84 2.01 16.08 -2.47
N LEU A 85 0.89 16.11 -3.19
CA LEU A 85 0.54 17.21 -4.08
C LEU A 85 -0.22 18.35 -3.39
N ILE A 86 -1.14 18.02 -2.48
CA ILE A 86 -2.06 19.00 -1.91
C ILE A 86 -1.54 19.51 -0.56
N ALA A 87 -1.10 18.60 0.32
CA ALA A 87 -0.70 18.99 1.68
C ALA A 87 0.72 19.54 1.74
N TYR A 88 1.66 18.96 0.98
CA TYR A 88 3.09 19.28 1.08
C TYR A 88 3.68 19.93 -0.18
N GLY A 89 3.02 19.80 -1.34
CA GLY A 89 3.52 20.35 -2.60
C GLY A 89 4.83 19.72 -3.11
N GLU A 90 5.21 18.57 -2.56
CA GLU A 90 6.45 17.85 -2.89
C GLU A 90 6.14 16.41 -3.28
N LEU A 91 6.25 16.11 -4.58
CA LEU A 91 5.90 14.78 -5.10
C LEU A 91 7.03 13.74 -4.93
N TRP A 92 8.29 14.19 -4.96
CA TRP A 92 9.46 13.31 -4.99
C TRP A 92 10.10 13.07 -3.62
N GLY A 93 9.58 13.72 -2.57
CA GLY A 93 10.11 13.62 -1.19
C GLY A 93 9.81 12.27 -0.52
N THR A 94 8.92 11.46 -1.09
CA THR A 94 8.59 10.13 -0.56
C THR A 94 8.34 9.12 -1.68
N PRO A 95 8.76 7.85 -1.53
CA PRO A 95 8.49 6.81 -2.51
C PRO A 95 7.02 6.34 -2.50
N ALA A 96 6.22 6.70 -1.48
CA ALA A 96 4.88 6.17 -1.27
C ALA A 96 3.92 6.34 -2.47
N PRO A 97 3.81 7.52 -3.14
CA PRO A 97 2.93 7.69 -4.29
C PRO A 97 3.20 6.68 -5.40
N TYR A 98 4.48 6.37 -5.65
CA TYR A 98 4.89 5.51 -6.74
C TYR A 98 4.71 4.03 -6.44
N VAL A 99 5.11 3.58 -5.25
CA VAL A 99 5.04 2.16 -4.86
C VAL A 99 3.59 1.67 -4.90
N TRP A 100 2.66 2.43 -4.33
CA TRP A 100 1.24 2.04 -4.29
C TRP A 100 0.58 2.16 -5.66
N SER A 101 0.99 3.13 -6.48
CA SER A 101 0.53 3.24 -7.87
C SER A 101 0.86 2.00 -8.69
N VAL A 102 2.11 1.54 -8.62
CA VAL A 102 2.54 0.36 -9.40
C VAL A 102 1.77 -0.87 -8.96
N ILE A 103 1.59 -1.07 -7.65
CA ILE A 103 0.79 -2.19 -7.12
C ILE A 103 -0.66 -2.09 -7.62
N THR A 104 -1.26 -0.90 -7.63
CA THR A 104 -2.61 -0.66 -8.13
C THR A 104 -2.75 -1.02 -9.60
N VAL A 105 -1.84 -0.51 -10.45
CA VAL A 105 -1.87 -0.75 -11.89
C VAL A 105 -1.73 -2.24 -12.20
N VAL A 106 -0.77 -2.91 -11.57
CA VAL A 106 -0.54 -4.35 -11.77
C VAL A 106 -1.75 -5.17 -11.28
N GLY A 107 -2.32 -4.81 -10.12
CA GLY A 107 -3.54 -5.44 -9.61
C GLY A 107 -4.72 -5.29 -10.56
N ALA A 108 -4.95 -4.07 -11.07
CA ALA A 108 -6.02 -3.77 -12.01
C ALA A 108 -5.86 -4.53 -13.34
N VAL A 109 -4.64 -4.64 -13.87
CA VAL A 109 -4.35 -5.44 -15.07
C VAL A 109 -4.66 -6.92 -14.81
N GLY A 110 -4.25 -7.46 -13.66
CA GLY A 110 -4.55 -8.86 -13.29
C GLY A 110 -6.06 -9.13 -13.23
N VAL A 111 -6.82 -8.24 -12.60
CA VAL A 111 -8.29 -8.30 -12.53
C VAL A 111 -8.91 -8.21 -13.92
N TRP A 112 -8.47 -7.27 -14.76
CA TRP A 112 -8.95 -7.11 -16.13
C TRP A 112 -8.73 -8.37 -16.97
N CYS A 113 -7.51 -8.92 -16.94
CA CYS A 113 -7.16 -10.13 -17.68
C CYS A 113 -8.06 -11.31 -17.28
N HIS A 114 -8.38 -11.44 -15.98
CA HIS A 114 -9.29 -12.47 -15.50
C HIS A 114 -10.72 -12.29 -16.04
N PHE A 115 -11.26 -11.07 -16.04
CA PHE A 115 -12.59 -10.81 -16.62
C PHE A 115 -12.62 -11.08 -18.12
N LYS A 116 -11.61 -10.62 -18.87
CA LYS A 116 -11.51 -10.86 -20.31
C LYS A 116 -11.41 -12.35 -20.64
N ALA A 117 -10.70 -13.15 -19.84
CA ALA A 117 -10.62 -14.59 -20.04
C ALA A 117 -11.98 -15.29 -19.85
N ARG A 118 -12.83 -14.78 -18.94
CA ARG A 118 -14.18 -15.32 -18.72
C ARG A 118 -15.20 -14.92 -19.78
N SER A 119 -15.02 -13.80 -20.48
CA SER A 119 -15.96 -13.36 -21.53
C SER A 119 -15.76 -14.07 -22.88
N VAL A 120 -14.71 -14.89 -23.01
CA VAL A 120 -14.37 -15.63 -24.24
C VAL A 120 -14.81 -17.10 -24.17
N ILE A 121 -15.27 -17.55 -23.00
CA ILE A 121 -15.77 -18.91 -22.72
C ILE A 121 -17.28 -18.84 -22.55
#